data_AF-D6K118-F1
#
_entry.id   AF-D6K118-F1
#
_cell.length_a   1.000
_cell.length_b   1.000
_cell.length_c   1.000
_cell.angle_alpha   90.00
_cell.angle_beta   90.00
_cell.angle_gamma   90.00
#
_symmetry.space_group_name_H-M   'P 1'
#
loop_
_entity.id
_entity.type
_entity.pdbx_description
1 polymer ?
#
loop_
_entity_poly.entity_id
_entity_poly.type
_entity_poly.pdbx_seq_one_letter_code
_entity_poly.pdbx_strand_id
1 'polypeptide(L)'
;MLVVGSANADLVIGVQRRPAAGETVLGSDLAVHPGGKGANQAVAAARLGARTALLARVGDDAHGRLLLDSQRAAGVDPAGVLVGGAPTGVALITVDPSGDNSIVVSPGANGRLTPEDVRAAAGLVRSARVVSAQLEIPLETVAETVRRLAPGSRFVLNPSPPRELPQELLEACDPLIVNEHEAKVILGGDGADGGGTGDDPEDWARALLARGPRSVVVTLGAEGALVASADGAVRVPSVKVDAVDTHRRGRRVHRGAGLAARRGRVPRRGGGLRGPGRRGGRDPAGRAGVVSDGGRGRGRM
;
A
#
# COMPACT_ATOMS: atom_id res chain seq x y z
N MET A 1 -0.73 11.44 3.88
CA MET A 1 -0.33 10.06 4.15
C MET A 1 1.18 10.04 4.09
N LEU A 2 1.83 9.44 5.06
CA LEU A 2 3.26 9.17 5.01
C LEU A 2 3.44 7.68 4.75
N VAL A 3 4.28 7.32 3.79
CA VAL A 3 4.76 5.95 3.63
C VAL A 3 6.19 5.90 4.15
N VAL A 4 6.48 4.96 5.04
CA VAL A 4 7.82 4.67 5.54
C VAL A 4 8.21 3.28 5.04
N GLY A 5 9.13 3.19 4.09
CA GLY A 5 9.37 1.92 3.42
C GLY A 5 10.46 1.94 2.39
N SER A 6 10.54 0.82 1.66
CA SER A 6 11.57 0.57 0.66
C SER A 6 11.33 1.30 -0.65
N ALA A 7 12.42 1.54 -1.37
CA ALA A 7 12.43 1.94 -2.77
C ALA A 7 13.50 1.12 -3.51
N ASN A 8 13.10 0.39 -4.55
CA ASN A 8 13.98 -0.52 -5.30
C ASN A 8 13.98 -0.18 -6.79
N ALA A 9 15.10 -0.37 -7.48
CA ALA A 9 15.04 -0.58 -8.93
C ALA A 9 14.74 -2.06 -9.21
N ASP A 10 13.67 -2.31 -9.96
CA ASP A 10 13.28 -3.65 -10.38
C ASP A 10 13.95 -3.94 -11.73
N LEU A 11 14.87 -4.90 -11.73
CA LEU A 11 15.66 -5.34 -12.87
C LEU A 11 15.02 -6.63 -13.42
N VAL A 12 14.24 -6.48 -14.49
CA VAL A 12 13.40 -7.54 -15.04
C VAL A 12 14.03 -8.14 -16.30
N ILE A 13 14.25 -9.44 -16.28
CA ILE A 13 14.72 -10.23 -17.41
C ILE A 13 13.71 -11.34 -17.69
N GLY A 14 13.23 -11.42 -18.94
CA GLY A 14 12.42 -12.55 -19.38
C GLY A 14 13.31 -13.74 -19.69
N VAL A 15 12.95 -14.93 -19.24
CA VAL A 15 13.68 -16.19 -19.50
C VAL A 15 12.72 -17.23 -20.07
N GLN A 16 13.21 -18.18 -20.87
CA GLN A 16 12.37 -19.31 -21.29
C GLN A 16 12.10 -20.28 -20.15
N ARG A 17 13.09 -20.43 -19.27
CA ARG A 17 13.01 -21.17 -18.00
C ARG A 17 14.02 -20.61 -17.02
N ARG A 18 13.77 -20.80 -15.73
CA ARG A 18 14.73 -20.45 -14.68
C ARG A 18 15.96 -21.36 -14.76
N PRO A 19 17.19 -20.84 -14.56
CA PRO A 19 18.39 -21.66 -14.54
C PRO A 19 18.37 -22.60 -13.33
N ALA A 20 18.85 -23.83 -13.52
CA ALA A 20 19.20 -24.71 -12.40
C ALA A 20 20.53 -24.28 -11.76
N ALA A 21 20.89 -24.88 -10.62
CA ALA A 21 22.18 -24.63 -9.97
C ALA A 21 23.34 -24.93 -10.94
N GLY A 22 24.24 -23.96 -11.13
CA GLY A 22 25.38 -24.07 -12.05
C GLY A 22 25.06 -23.82 -13.52
N GLU A 23 23.80 -23.56 -13.87
CA GLU A 23 23.38 -23.33 -15.25
C GLU A 23 23.45 -21.83 -15.64
N THR A 24 23.79 -21.55 -16.90
CA THR A 24 23.63 -20.22 -17.51
C THR A 24 22.52 -20.28 -18.57
N VAL A 25 21.55 -19.36 -18.47
CA VAL A 25 20.43 -19.24 -19.42
C VAL A 25 20.46 -17.84 -20.04
N LEU A 26 20.24 -17.76 -21.36
CA LEU A 26 20.08 -16.49 -22.06
C LEU A 26 18.68 -15.90 -21.80
N GLY A 27 18.63 -14.64 -21.43
CA GLY A 27 17.39 -13.89 -21.20
C GLY A 27 17.09 -12.86 -22.30
N SER A 28 15.95 -12.22 -22.18
CA SER A 28 15.59 -11.04 -22.99
C SER A 28 16.35 -9.79 -22.53
N ASP A 29 16.16 -8.68 -23.26
CA ASP A 29 16.68 -7.38 -22.85
C ASP A 29 16.23 -7.01 -21.44
N LEU A 30 17.20 -6.58 -20.63
CA LEU A 30 16.98 -6.05 -19.30
C LEU A 30 16.06 -4.83 -19.35
N ALA A 31 14.96 -4.88 -18.61
CA ALA A 31 14.14 -3.71 -18.32
C ALA A 31 14.34 -3.28 -16.87
N VAL A 32 14.50 -1.98 -16.66
CA VAL A 32 14.65 -1.38 -15.34
C VAL A 32 13.42 -0.53 -15.04
N HIS A 33 12.76 -0.82 -13.93
CA HIS A 33 11.55 -0.12 -13.51
C HIS A 33 11.71 0.44 -12.08
N PRO A 34 11.06 1.56 -11.74
CA PRO A 34 10.92 1.97 -10.35
C PRO A 34 10.01 0.97 -9.62
N GLY A 35 10.43 0.53 -8.45
CA GLY A 35 9.76 -0.47 -7.63
C GLY A 35 10.05 -0.33 -6.13
N GLY A 36 9.88 -1.42 -5.39
CA GLY A 36 9.90 -1.45 -3.91
C GLY A 36 8.52 -1.20 -3.30
N LYS A 37 8.17 -1.96 -2.27
CA LYS A 37 6.80 -1.93 -1.70
C LYS A 37 6.42 -0.54 -1.19
N GLY A 38 7.32 0.16 -0.51
CA GLY A 38 7.05 1.50 0.01
C GLY A 38 6.81 2.53 -1.09
N ALA A 39 7.73 2.60 -2.05
CA ALA A 39 7.64 3.45 -3.22
C ALA A 39 6.36 3.17 -4.05
N ASN A 40 6.00 1.90 -4.25
CA ASN A 40 4.79 1.50 -4.97
C ASN A 40 3.52 1.91 -4.23
N GLN A 41 3.47 1.74 -2.91
CA GLN A 41 2.34 2.18 -2.09
C GLN A 41 2.19 3.71 -2.09
N ALA A 42 3.29 4.45 -2.04
CA ALA A 42 3.26 5.90 -2.11
C ALA A 42 2.69 6.40 -3.44
N VAL A 43 3.16 5.84 -4.56
CA VAL A 43 2.64 6.14 -5.91
C VAL A 43 1.16 5.81 -6.02
N ALA A 44 0.74 4.62 -5.54
CA ALA A 44 -0.66 4.21 -5.56
C ALA A 44 -1.55 5.18 -4.76
N ALA A 45 -1.13 5.57 -3.56
CA ALA A 45 -1.86 6.51 -2.72
C ALA A 45 -1.98 7.89 -3.37
N ALA A 46 -0.90 8.41 -3.95
CA ALA A 46 -0.91 9.71 -4.64
C ALA A 46 -1.82 9.71 -5.86
N ARG A 47 -1.78 8.65 -6.69
CA ARG A 47 -2.68 8.48 -7.85
C ARG A 47 -4.15 8.37 -7.46
N LEU A 48 -4.44 7.88 -6.26
CA LEU A 48 -5.79 7.85 -5.69
C LEU A 48 -6.23 9.19 -5.08
N GLY A 49 -5.40 10.24 -5.18
CA GLY A 49 -5.69 11.60 -4.74
C GLY A 49 -5.30 11.89 -3.28
N ALA A 50 -4.53 11.02 -2.63
CA ALA A 50 -4.00 11.32 -1.31
C ALA A 50 -2.79 12.28 -1.43
N ARG A 51 -2.73 13.30 -0.57
CA ARG A 51 -1.47 14.04 -0.34
C ARG A 51 -0.49 13.09 0.34
N THR A 52 0.56 12.71 -0.37
CA THR A 52 1.44 11.60 0.03
C THR A 52 2.89 12.04 0.06
N ALA A 53 3.61 11.65 1.11
CA ALA A 53 5.06 11.78 1.21
C ALA A 53 5.70 10.39 1.42
N LEU A 54 6.96 10.24 1.03
CA LEU A 54 7.74 9.03 1.23
C LEU A 54 8.95 9.31 2.14
N LEU A 55 9.09 8.53 3.21
CA LEU A 55 10.31 8.40 4.00
C LEU A 55 10.99 7.09 3.62
N ALA A 56 12.11 7.20 2.92
CA ALA A 56 12.88 6.08 2.39
C ALA A 56 14.36 6.47 2.27
N ARG A 57 15.22 5.53 1.90
CA ARG A 57 16.62 5.81 1.59
C ARG A 57 17.00 5.17 0.25
N VAL A 58 17.64 5.94 -0.61
CA VAL A 58 18.17 5.50 -1.92
C VAL A 58 19.66 5.82 -2.01
N GLY A 59 20.37 5.22 -2.95
CA GLY A 59 21.76 5.56 -3.24
C GLY A 59 21.89 6.83 -4.08
N ASP A 60 23.10 7.41 -4.09
CA ASP A 60 23.47 8.44 -5.08
C ASP A 60 23.92 7.77 -6.38
N ASP A 61 22.97 7.12 -7.04
CA ASP A 61 23.18 6.37 -8.28
C ASP A 61 22.02 6.59 -9.26
N ALA A 62 22.13 6.02 -10.46
CA ALA A 62 21.10 6.14 -11.49
C ALA A 62 19.75 5.57 -11.05
N HIS A 63 19.74 4.53 -10.21
CA HIS A 63 18.53 3.92 -9.68
C HIS A 63 17.85 4.82 -8.65
N GLY A 64 18.61 5.50 -7.79
CA GLY A 64 18.09 6.49 -6.85
C GLY A 64 17.42 7.66 -7.58
N ARG A 65 18.04 8.13 -8.66
CA ARG A 65 17.48 9.18 -9.54
C ARG A 65 16.18 8.72 -10.22
N LEU A 66 16.18 7.53 -10.80
CA LEU A 66 14.99 6.90 -11.39
C LEU A 66 13.81 6.86 -10.40
N LEU A 67 14.08 6.44 -9.16
CA LEU A 67 13.07 6.35 -8.11
C LEU A 67 12.52 7.71 -7.71
N LEU A 68 13.40 8.69 -7.45
CA LEU A 68 13.00 10.05 -7.09
C LEU A 68 12.13 10.69 -8.18
N ASP A 69 12.51 10.53 -9.45
CA ASP A 69 11.75 11.07 -10.57
C ASP A 69 10.39 10.38 -10.72
N SER A 70 10.33 9.07 -10.53
CA SER A 70 9.06 8.32 -10.51
C SER A 70 8.12 8.80 -9.39
N GLN A 71 8.64 9.05 -8.18
CA GLN A 71 7.83 9.55 -7.06
C GLN A 71 7.29 10.95 -7.35
N ARG A 72 8.14 11.87 -7.84
CA ARG A 72 7.74 13.23 -8.23
C ARG A 72 6.68 13.21 -9.32
N ALA A 73 6.86 12.41 -10.36
CA ALA A 73 5.91 12.28 -11.47
C ALA A 73 4.53 11.75 -11.01
N ALA A 74 4.49 10.96 -9.93
CA ALA A 74 3.24 10.48 -9.34
C ALA A 74 2.59 11.47 -8.37
N GLY A 75 3.21 12.62 -8.08
CA GLY A 75 2.73 13.59 -7.10
C GLY A 75 3.03 13.22 -5.64
N VAL A 76 4.00 12.33 -5.41
CA VAL A 76 4.52 12.02 -4.07
C VAL A 76 5.58 13.06 -3.71
N ASP A 77 5.52 13.59 -2.49
CA ASP A 77 6.55 14.45 -1.92
C ASP A 77 7.77 13.60 -1.50
N PRO A 78 8.94 13.74 -2.18
CA PRO A 78 10.13 12.98 -1.86
C PRO A 78 11.01 13.66 -0.79
N ALA A 79 10.54 14.72 -0.11
CA ALA A 79 11.35 15.44 0.88
C ALA A 79 11.86 14.57 2.04
N GLY A 80 11.19 13.45 2.32
CA GLY A 80 11.64 12.44 3.29
C GLY A 80 12.60 11.39 2.71
N VAL A 81 12.95 11.44 1.42
CA VAL A 81 13.84 10.47 0.79
C VAL A 81 15.29 10.90 1.00
N LEU A 82 16.03 10.08 1.75
CA LEU A 82 17.45 10.26 2.01
C LEU A 82 18.27 9.68 0.86
N VAL A 83 19.37 10.35 0.51
CA VAL A 83 20.25 9.94 -0.60
C VAL A 83 21.64 9.63 -0.07
N GLY A 84 22.17 8.46 -0.44
CA GLY A 84 23.55 8.05 -0.18
C GLY A 84 23.73 7.05 0.96
N GLY A 85 25.00 6.73 1.24
CA GLY A 85 25.41 5.76 2.27
C GLY A 85 25.46 4.30 1.81
N ALA A 86 24.82 3.96 0.68
CA ALA A 86 24.90 2.68 -0.01
C ALA A 86 24.31 2.78 -1.43
N PRO A 87 24.54 1.80 -2.31
CA PRO A 87 23.77 1.65 -3.55
C PRO A 87 22.27 1.53 -3.27
N THR A 88 21.44 2.03 -4.18
CA THR A 88 19.98 1.86 -4.15
C THR A 88 19.62 0.38 -4.09
N GLY A 89 18.55 0.04 -3.37
CA GLY A 89 18.04 -1.34 -3.36
C GLY A 89 17.65 -1.81 -4.76
N VAL A 90 17.84 -3.09 -5.03
CA VAL A 90 17.51 -3.69 -6.33
C VAL A 90 16.75 -4.99 -6.14
N ALA A 91 15.80 -5.25 -7.03
CA ALA A 91 15.13 -6.54 -7.14
C ALA A 91 15.50 -7.15 -8.50
N LEU A 92 16.20 -8.29 -8.49
CA LEU A 92 16.47 -9.07 -9.69
C LEU A 92 15.27 -9.99 -9.94
N ILE A 93 14.56 -9.74 -11.03
CA ILE A 93 13.30 -10.41 -11.34
C ILE A 93 13.46 -11.20 -12.63
N THR A 94 13.29 -12.52 -12.54
CA THR A 94 13.16 -13.38 -13.72
C THR A 94 11.70 -13.71 -13.94
N VAL A 95 11.23 -13.64 -15.19
CA VAL A 95 9.86 -13.96 -15.58
C VAL A 95 9.88 -15.00 -16.68
N ASP A 96 9.16 -16.10 -16.49
CA ASP A 96 9.05 -17.18 -17.48
C ASP A 96 7.81 -17.01 -18.39
N PRO A 97 7.60 -17.89 -19.38
CA PRO A 97 6.42 -17.81 -20.24
C PRO A 97 5.09 -18.12 -19.56
N SER A 98 5.04 -18.74 -18.37
CA SER A 98 3.77 -18.87 -17.62
C SER A 98 3.37 -17.54 -16.96
N GLY A 99 4.32 -16.60 -16.85
CA GLY A 99 4.15 -15.34 -16.15
C GLY A 99 4.55 -15.43 -14.67
N ASP A 100 5.06 -16.58 -14.23
CA ASP A 100 5.58 -16.76 -12.88
C ASP A 100 6.94 -16.09 -12.75
N ASN A 101 7.18 -15.50 -11.58
CA ASN A 101 8.42 -14.78 -11.32
C ASN A 101 9.25 -15.38 -10.19
N SER A 102 10.54 -15.10 -10.22
CA SER A 102 11.43 -15.28 -9.08
C SER A 102 12.19 -14.00 -8.83
N ILE A 103 12.22 -13.58 -7.57
CA ILE A 103 12.70 -12.28 -7.14
C ILE A 103 13.83 -12.49 -6.12
N VAL A 104 14.99 -11.91 -6.40
CA VAL A 104 16.08 -11.78 -5.43
C VAL A 104 16.23 -10.31 -5.10
N VAL A 105 16.09 -9.96 -3.82
CA VAL A 105 16.20 -8.56 -3.37
C VAL A 105 17.55 -8.33 -2.72
N SER A 106 18.27 -7.32 -3.21
CA SER A 106 19.37 -6.71 -2.47
C SER A 106 18.86 -5.43 -1.80
N PRO A 107 18.83 -5.37 -0.46
CA PRO A 107 18.19 -4.26 0.25
C PRO A 107 18.93 -2.92 0.02
N GLY A 108 20.24 -2.95 -0.23
CA GLY A 108 21.04 -1.74 -0.46
C GLY A 108 20.79 -0.65 0.60
N ALA A 109 20.49 0.56 0.12
CA ALA A 109 20.16 1.71 0.93
C ALA A 109 18.92 1.52 1.84
N ASN A 110 17.96 0.67 1.47
CA ASN A 110 16.77 0.41 2.30
C ASN A 110 17.16 -0.22 3.65
N GLY A 111 18.17 -1.10 3.65
CA GLY A 111 18.73 -1.72 4.86
C GLY A 111 19.48 -0.73 5.76
N ARG A 112 19.62 0.54 5.35
CA ARG A 112 20.28 1.62 6.09
C ARG A 112 19.32 2.74 6.47
N LEU A 113 18.01 2.54 6.32
CA LEU A 113 17.03 3.46 6.89
C LEU A 113 16.91 3.15 8.38
N THR A 114 17.36 4.08 9.23
CA THR A 114 17.55 3.86 10.67
C THR A 114 16.44 4.47 11.52
N PRO A 115 16.33 4.09 12.82
CA PRO A 115 15.49 4.81 13.77
C PRO A 115 15.84 6.30 13.91
N GLU A 116 17.10 6.69 13.71
CA GLU A 116 17.51 8.09 13.76
C GLU A 116 16.94 8.90 12.60
N ASP A 117 16.89 8.30 11.41
CA ASP A 117 16.25 8.92 10.24
C ASP A 117 14.76 9.21 10.51
N VAL A 118 14.06 8.31 11.19
CA VAL A 118 12.65 8.51 11.60
C VAL A 118 12.53 9.64 12.62
N ARG A 119 13.46 9.73 13.59
CA ARG A 119 13.50 10.82 14.57
C ARG A 119 13.76 12.17 13.92
N ALA A 120 14.69 12.23 12.96
CA ALA A 120 14.97 13.43 12.18
C ALA A 120 13.74 13.85 11.34
N ALA A 121 13.00 12.88 10.81
CA ALA A 121 11.76 13.09 10.06
C ALA A 121 10.50 13.25 10.95
N ALA A 122 10.63 13.47 12.26
CA ALA A 122 9.47 13.41 13.17
C ALA A 122 8.38 14.47 12.86
N GLY A 123 8.74 15.58 12.21
CA GLY A 123 7.76 16.54 11.69
C GLY A 123 6.83 15.92 10.64
N LEU A 124 7.38 15.14 9.69
CA LEU A 124 6.60 14.42 8.69
C LEU A 124 5.71 13.37 9.34
N VAL A 125 6.27 12.55 10.24
CA VAL A 125 5.53 11.48 10.94
C VAL A 125 4.36 12.05 11.72
N ARG A 126 4.57 13.09 12.54
CA ARG A 126 3.51 13.68 13.37
C ARG A 126 2.43 14.42 12.56
N SER A 127 2.77 14.94 11.39
CA SER A 127 1.80 15.65 10.53
C SER A 127 0.85 14.70 9.79
N ALA A 128 1.20 13.41 9.71
CA ALA A 128 0.48 12.43 8.91
C ALA A 128 -0.71 11.82 9.67
N ARG A 129 -1.92 11.99 9.13
CA ARG A 129 -3.13 11.31 9.65
C ARG A 129 -3.12 9.79 9.44
N VAL A 130 -2.40 9.34 8.41
CA VAL A 130 -2.22 7.93 8.05
C VAL A 130 -0.75 7.73 7.76
N VAL A 131 -0.14 6.77 8.45
CA VAL A 131 1.23 6.30 8.23
C VAL A 131 1.16 4.85 7.78
N SER A 132 1.88 4.49 6.73
CA SER A 132 1.95 3.11 6.26
C SER A 132 3.38 2.62 6.16
N ALA A 133 3.61 1.36 6.52
CA ALA A 133 4.91 0.72 6.46
C ALA A 133 4.82 -0.72 5.95
N GLN A 134 5.97 -1.25 5.53
CA GLN A 134 6.20 -2.65 5.16
C GLN A 134 7.54 -3.12 5.77
N LEU A 135 7.93 -4.37 5.53
CA LEU A 135 9.09 -4.99 6.20
C LEU A 135 10.30 -5.20 5.27
N GLU A 136 10.40 -4.39 4.22
CA GLU A 136 11.61 -4.30 3.36
C GLU A 136 12.65 -3.28 3.86
N ILE A 137 12.45 -2.76 5.08
CA ILE A 137 13.37 -1.90 5.83
C ILE A 137 13.60 -2.52 7.22
N PRO A 138 14.62 -2.08 7.98
CA PRO A 138 14.89 -2.63 9.31
C PRO A 138 13.67 -2.55 10.24
N LEU A 139 13.41 -3.63 10.99
CA LEU A 139 12.22 -3.76 11.83
C LEU A 139 12.20 -2.70 12.95
N GLU A 140 13.37 -2.38 13.49
CA GLU A 140 13.58 -1.34 14.49
C GLU A 140 13.18 0.06 13.98
N THR A 141 13.29 0.30 12.68
CA THR A 141 12.87 1.55 12.03
C THR A 141 11.34 1.62 11.94
N VAL A 142 10.69 0.50 11.64
CA VAL A 142 9.22 0.40 11.68
C VAL A 142 8.70 0.58 13.10
N ALA A 143 9.36 -0.02 14.10
CA ALA A 143 9.04 0.16 15.51
C ALA A 143 9.20 1.61 15.97
N GLU A 144 10.31 2.28 15.60
CA GLU A 144 10.48 3.70 15.90
C GLU A 144 9.40 4.56 15.22
N THR A 145 8.97 4.19 14.02
CA THR A 145 7.86 4.89 13.33
C THR A 145 6.59 4.84 14.17
N VAL A 146 6.24 3.67 14.72
CA VAL A 146 5.09 3.50 15.61
C VAL A 146 5.21 4.37 16.86
N ARG A 147 6.39 4.41 17.49
CA ARG A 147 6.64 5.21 18.71
C ARG A 147 6.56 6.73 18.46
N ARG A 148 6.64 7.17 17.20
CA ARG A 148 6.59 8.60 16.81
C ARG A 148 5.25 9.05 16.24
N LEU A 149 4.29 8.14 16.12
CA LEU A 149 2.94 8.47 15.66
C LEU A 149 2.30 9.53 16.56
N ALA A 150 1.64 10.51 15.96
CA ALA A 150 0.82 11.45 16.72
C ALA A 150 -0.44 10.74 17.24
N PRO A 151 -0.98 11.13 18.40
CA PRO A 151 -2.27 10.62 18.88
C PRO A 151 -3.36 10.73 17.80
N GLY A 152 -4.10 9.66 17.58
CA GLY A 152 -5.14 9.58 16.56
C GLY A 152 -4.65 9.33 15.13
N SER A 153 -3.34 9.16 14.91
CA SER A 153 -2.81 8.70 13.63
C SER A 153 -3.21 7.24 13.39
N ARG A 154 -3.54 6.93 12.14
CA ARG A 154 -3.81 5.56 11.69
C ARG A 154 -2.53 4.93 11.17
N PHE A 155 -2.14 3.77 11.70
CA PHE A 155 -0.97 3.03 11.23
C PHE A 155 -1.38 1.80 10.42
N VAL A 156 -0.90 1.71 9.18
CA VAL A 156 -1.21 0.62 8.26
C VAL A 156 0.04 -0.19 8.01
N LEU A 157 0.05 -1.46 8.40
CA LEU A 157 1.20 -2.35 8.19
C LEU A 157 0.83 -3.42 7.18
N ASN A 158 1.63 -3.55 6.12
CA ASN A 158 1.67 -4.77 5.32
C ASN A 158 2.97 -5.52 5.68
N PRO A 159 2.89 -6.63 6.44
CA PRO A 159 4.06 -7.29 7.01
C PRO A 159 4.72 -8.20 5.96
N SER A 160 5.28 -7.57 4.93
CA SER A 160 5.85 -8.24 3.78
C SER A 160 7.30 -7.77 3.58
N PRO A 161 8.29 -8.69 3.53
CA PRO A 161 8.17 -10.15 3.71
C PRO A 161 7.67 -10.55 5.11
N PRO A 162 6.96 -11.69 5.25
CA PRO A 162 6.41 -12.11 6.53
C PRO A 162 7.48 -12.53 7.53
N ARG A 163 7.26 -12.16 8.79
CA ARG A 163 8.07 -12.52 9.94
C ARG A 163 7.24 -12.30 11.21
N GLU A 164 7.72 -12.84 12.33
CA GLU A 164 7.16 -12.51 13.63
C GLU A 164 7.25 -11.01 13.92
N LEU A 165 6.19 -10.47 14.52
CA LEU A 165 6.04 -9.05 14.82
C LEU A 165 6.04 -8.81 16.34
N PRO A 166 6.80 -7.81 16.83
CA PRO A 166 6.66 -7.33 18.19
C PRO A 166 5.22 -6.92 18.49
N GLN A 167 4.78 -7.18 19.71
CA GLN A 167 3.43 -6.87 20.18
C GLN A 167 3.06 -5.39 19.98
N GLU A 168 4.02 -4.47 20.21
CA GLU A 168 3.82 -3.03 20.01
C GLU A 168 3.44 -2.66 18.57
N LEU A 169 3.92 -3.40 17.56
CA LEU A 169 3.55 -3.17 16.17
C LEU A 169 2.14 -3.65 15.89
N LEU A 170 1.79 -4.84 16.39
CA LEU A 170 0.47 -5.44 16.21
C LEU A 170 -0.62 -4.53 16.80
N GLU A 171 -0.44 -4.06 18.03
CA GLU A 171 -1.39 -3.18 18.74
C GLU A 171 -1.58 -1.82 18.07
N ALA A 172 -0.57 -1.33 17.33
CA ALA A 172 -0.65 -0.08 16.60
C ALA A 172 -1.45 -0.20 15.28
N CYS A 173 -1.61 -1.41 14.74
CA CYS A 173 -2.17 -1.62 13.41
C CYS A 173 -3.67 -1.29 13.30
N ASP A 174 -4.02 -0.53 12.26
CA ASP A 174 -5.38 -0.19 11.83
C ASP A 174 -5.38 0.17 10.31
N PRO A 175 -5.36 -0.78 9.37
CA PRO A 175 -5.33 -2.22 9.57
C PRO A 175 -3.92 -2.85 9.50
N LEU A 176 -3.82 -4.08 9.98
CA LEU A 176 -2.82 -5.06 9.55
C LEU A 176 -3.30 -5.70 8.24
N ILE A 177 -2.51 -5.65 7.16
CA ILE A 177 -2.88 -6.16 5.83
C ILE A 177 -2.01 -7.37 5.50
N VAL A 178 -2.62 -8.56 5.40
CA VAL A 178 -1.94 -9.84 5.15
C VAL A 178 -2.55 -10.58 3.97
N ASN A 179 -1.76 -11.39 3.28
CA ASN A 179 -2.28 -12.52 2.51
C ASN A 179 -2.33 -13.81 3.37
N GLU A 180 -2.76 -14.93 2.79
CA GLU A 180 -2.81 -16.24 3.47
C GLU A 180 -1.45 -16.64 4.08
N HIS A 181 -0.38 -16.61 3.29
CA HIS A 181 0.94 -17.03 3.74
C HIS A 181 1.46 -16.12 4.87
N GLU A 182 1.28 -14.81 4.72
CA GLU A 182 1.66 -13.82 5.74
C GLU A 182 0.85 -13.99 7.03
N ALA A 183 -0.45 -14.31 6.93
CA ALA A 183 -1.28 -14.61 8.09
C ALA A 183 -0.79 -15.85 8.85
N LYS A 184 -0.49 -16.94 8.13
CA LYS A 184 0.00 -18.20 8.71
C LYS A 184 1.33 -18.00 9.44
N VAL A 185 2.28 -17.27 8.85
CA VAL A 185 3.58 -16.97 9.49
C VAL A 185 3.39 -16.17 10.79
N ILE A 186 2.55 -15.12 10.78
CA ILE A 186 2.33 -14.28 11.97
C ILE A 186 1.60 -15.05 13.08
N LEU A 187 0.76 -16.02 12.73
CA LEU A 187 0.05 -16.86 13.68
C LEU A 187 0.91 -18.03 14.22
N GLY A 188 2.12 -18.24 13.68
CA GLY A 188 3.06 -19.28 14.12
C GLY A 188 2.80 -20.66 13.48
N GLY A 189 2.21 -20.70 12.28
CA GLY A 189 1.74 -21.92 11.61
C GLY A 189 2.79 -22.82 10.95
N ASP A 190 4.09 -22.62 11.18
CA ASP A 190 5.15 -23.43 10.54
C ASP A 190 5.59 -24.67 11.36
N GLY A 191 4.85 -25.02 12.41
CA GLY A 191 5.06 -26.26 13.19
C GLY A 191 4.12 -27.37 12.75
N ALA A 192 4.66 -28.57 12.53
CA ALA A 192 3.97 -29.83 12.18
C ALA A 192 2.91 -30.33 13.19
N ASP A 193 2.46 -29.49 14.12
CA ASP A 193 1.39 -29.76 15.06
C ASP A 193 0.26 -28.76 14.79
N GLY A 194 -0.79 -29.23 14.11
CA GLY A 194 -1.94 -28.47 13.62
C GLY A 194 -2.74 -27.75 14.72
N GLY A 195 -2.19 -26.66 15.23
CA GLY A 195 -2.80 -25.73 16.16
C GLY A 195 -3.81 -24.80 15.47
N GLY A 196 -4.93 -25.37 15.01
CA GLY A 196 -6.26 -24.78 15.20
C GLY A 196 -6.69 -23.55 14.39
N THR A 197 -5.97 -23.10 13.38
CA THR A 197 -6.53 -22.14 12.41
C THR A 197 -6.73 -22.85 11.08
N GLY A 198 -7.98 -23.18 10.75
CA GLY A 198 -8.32 -23.82 9.48
C GLY A 198 -7.95 -22.95 8.28
N ASP A 199 -8.22 -23.42 7.06
CA ASP A 199 -7.97 -22.66 5.83
C ASP A 199 -9.06 -21.60 5.54
N ASP A 200 -9.71 -21.07 6.59
CA ASP A 200 -10.76 -20.07 6.50
C ASP A 200 -10.19 -18.66 6.80
N PRO A 201 -10.27 -17.71 5.85
CA PRO A 201 -9.87 -16.32 6.07
C PRO A 201 -10.51 -15.66 7.28
N GLU A 202 -11.74 -16.03 7.64
CA GLU A 202 -12.48 -15.51 8.78
C GLU A 202 -11.84 -15.94 10.10
N ASP A 203 -11.29 -17.16 10.16
CA ASP A 203 -10.57 -17.67 11.31
C ASP A 203 -9.20 -17.00 11.46
N TRP A 204 -8.45 -16.82 10.36
CA TRP A 204 -7.20 -16.07 10.37
C TRP A 204 -7.43 -14.63 10.84
N ALA A 205 -8.45 -13.96 10.32
CA ALA A 205 -8.79 -12.59 10.71
C ALA A 205 -9.14 -12.50 12.20
N ARG A 206 -9.93 -13.46 12.73
CA ARG A 206 -10.28 -13.52 14.15
C ARG A 206 -9.05 -13.75 15.04
N ALA A 207 -8.19 -14.69 14.65
CA ALA A 207 -6.97 -15.01 15.38
C ALA A 207 -5.99 -13.83 15.38
N LEU A 208 -5.84 -13.13 14.25
CA LEU A 208 -5.00 -11.94 14.16
C LEU A 208 -5.54 -10.78 14.98
N LEU A 209 -6.86 -10.52 14.96
CA LEU A 209 -7.49 -9.49 15.80
C LEU A 209 -7.24 -9.75 17.29
N ALA A 210 -7.28 -11.02 17.72
CA ALA A 210 -7.00 -11.41 19.10
C ALA A 210 -5.54 -11.12 19.53
N ARG A 211 -4.62 -10.87 18.59
CA ARG A 211 -3.23 -10.48 18.87
C ARG A 211 -3.03 -8.97 19.05
N GLY A 212 -4.03 -8.12 18.81
CA GLY A 212 -3.96 -6.69 19.11
C GLY A 212 -4.34 -5.68 18.02
N PRO A 213 -4.23 -5.95 16.70
CA PRO A 213 -4.65 -5.00 15.67
C PRO A 213 -6.10 -4.57 15.84
N ARG A 214 -6.38 -3.28 15.62
CA ARG A 214 -7.75 -2.73 15.67
C ARG A 214 -8.61 -3.21 14.51
N SER A 215 -7.97 -3.45 13.36
CA SER A 215 -8.58 -4.02 12.18
C SER A 215 -7.57 -4.85 11.38
N VAL A 216 -8.07 -5.83 10.63
CA VAL A 216 -7.29 -6.74 9.78
C VAL A 216 -7.90 -6.75 8.39
N VAL A 217 -7.05 -6.78 7.36
CA VAL A 217 -7.43 -7.04 5.97
C VAL A 217 -6.70 -8.29 5.51
N VAL A 218 -7.46 -9.34 5.18
CA VAL A 218 -6.94 -10.55 4.55
C VAL A 218 -7.19 -10.48 3.05
N THR A 219 -6.14 -10.50 2.23
CA THR A 219 -6.25 -10.44 0.77
C THR A 219 -6.47 -11.84 0.20
N LEU A 220 -7.46 -11.99 -0.68
CA LEU A 220 -7.93 -13.27 -1.23
C LEU A 220 -7.70 -13.35 -2.75
N GLY A 221 -6.70 -12.63 -3.26
CA GLY A 221 -6.39 -12.58 -4.68
C GLY A 221 -7.58 -12.13 -5.53
N ALA A 222 -8.02 -13.01 -6.46
CA ALA A 222 -9.13 -12.74 -7.36
C ALA A 222 -10.49 -12.63 -6.64
N GLU A 223 -10.63 -13.15 -5.43
CA GLU A 223 -11.87 -13.08 -4.65
C GLU A 223 -12.03 -11.75 -3.91
N GLY A 224 -10.98 -10.93 -3.88
CA GLY A 224 -10.98 -9.61 -3.24
C GLY A 224 -10.29 -9.63 -1.88
N ALA A 225 -10.98 -9.18 -0.84
CA ALA A 225 -10.43 -9.12 0.51
C ALA A 225 -11.51 -9.30 1.58
N LEU A 226 -11.12 -9.87 2.71
CA LEU A 226 -11.89 -9.86 3.95
C LEU A 226 -11.39 -8.73 4.84
N VAL A 227 -12.28 -7.84 5.28
CA VAL A 227 -11.98 -6.76 6.23
C VAL A 227 -12.66 -7.09 7.55
N ALA A 228 -11.90 -7.19 8.63
CA ALA A 228 -12.40 -7.55 9.96
C ALA A 228 -11.97 -6.53 11.02
N SER A 229 -12.84 -6.30 12.00
CA SER A 229 -12.61 -5.45 13.17
C SER A 229 -13.52 -5.91 14.33
N ALA A 230 -13.49 -5.19 15.46
CA ALA A 230 -14.42 -5.42 16.57
C ALA A 230 -15.90 -5.31 16.16
N ASP A 231 -16.23 -4.55 15.12
CA ASP A 231 -17.59 -4.36 14.62
C ASP A 231 -18.09 -5.52 13.73
N GLY A 232 -17.22 -6.49 13.43
CA GLY A 232 -17.50 -7.64 12.57
C GLY A 232 -16.60 -7.70 11.33
N ALA A 233 -16.96 -8.60 10.41
CA ALA A 233 -16.21 -8.87 9.19
C ALA A 233 -17.07 -8.66 7.93
N VAL A 234 -16.45 -8.15 6.87
CA VAL A 234 -17.08 -7.91 5.57
C VAL A 234 -16.16 -8.34 4.43
N ARG A 235 -16.70 -9.09 3.47
CA ARG A 235 -15.99 -9.41 2.22
C ARG A 235 -16.19 -8.29 1.21
N VAL A 236 -15.09 -7.86 0.61
CA VAL A 236 -15.03 -6.83 -0.43
C VAL A 236 -14.56 -7.51 -1.72
N PRO A 237 -15.42 -7.62 -2.75
CA PRO A 237 -15.05 -8.30 -3.98
C PRO A 237 -13.96 -7.54 -4.74
N SER A 238 -13.14 -8.27 -5.49
CA SER A 238 -12.16 -7.67 -6.40
C SER A 238 -12.86 -6.97 -7.58
N VAL A 239 -12.21 -5.95 -8.13
CA VAL A 239 -12.60 -5.42 -9.44
C VAL A 239 -12.08 -6.39 -10.49
N LYS A 240 -12.98 -6.99 -11.27
CA LYS A 240 -12.60 -7.83 -12.40
C LYS A 240 -11.90 -6.95 -13.44
N VAL A 241 -10.64 -7.27 -13.70
CA VAL A 241 -9.86 -6.70 -14.79
C VAL A 241 -9.38 -7.83 -15.67
N ASP A 242 -9.53 -7.67 -16.97
CA ASP A 242 -8.93 -8.62 -17.92
C ASP A 242 -7.42 -8.56 -17.73
N ALA A 243 -6.83 -9.70 -17.35
CA ALA A 243 -5.39 -9.82 -17.33
C ALA A 243 -4.91 -9.59 -18.76
N VAL A 244 -4.24 -8.47 -19.03
CA VAL A 244 -3.64 -8.25 -20.34
C VAL A 244 -2.47 -9.20 -20.45
N ASP A 245 -2.68 -10.30 -21.18
CA ASP A 245 -1.63 -11.21 -21.61
C ASP A 245 -0.73 -10.48 -22.62
N THR A 246 0.43 -10.01 -22.15
CA THR A 246 1.37 -9.22 -22.95
C THR A 246 2.23 -10.06 -23.89
N HIS A 247 1.95 -11.37 -24.05
CA HIS A 247 2.77 -12.27 -24.87
C HIS A 247 2.71 -12.02 -26.38
N ARG A 248 1.75 -11.25 -26.88
CA ARG A 248 1.69 -10.89 -28.30
C ARG A 248 1.62 -9.38 -28.47
N ARG A 249 2.78 -8.79 -28.74
CA ARG A 249 3.07 -7.38 -29.10
C ARG A 249 3.37 -6.45 -27.92
N GLY A 250 4.60 -6.53 -27.42
CA GLY A 250 5.47 -5.35 -27.22
C GLY A 250 5.00 -4.20 -26.32
N ARG A 251 4.01 -4.39 -25.43
CA ARG A 251 3.65 -3.39 -24.41
C ARG A 251 3.75 -4.01 -23.03
N ARG A 252 4.83 -3.67 -22.30
CA ARG A 252 5.12 -4.16 -20.95
C ARG A 252 4.21 -3.47 -19.94
N VAL A 253 3.28 -4.22 -19.35
CA VAL A 253 2.64 -3.85 -18.08
C VAL A 253 2.77 -5.05 -17.15
N HIS A 254 3.70 -4.95 -16.20
CA HIS A 254 3.86 -5.94 -15.15
C HIS A 254 2.79 -5.71 -14.07
N ARG A 255 2.13 -6.78 -13.62
CA ARG A 255 1.27 -6.76 -12.43
C ARG A 255 2.15 -6.50 -11.21
N GLY A 256 2.29 -5.23 -10.84
CA GLY A 256 2.71 -4.86 -9.50
C GLY A 256 1.55 -5.11 -8.54
N ALA A 257 1.69 -6.08 -7.64
CA ALA A 257 0.79 -6.28 -6.53
C ALA A 257 0.87 -5.06 -5.59
N GLY A 258 0.06 -4.04 -5.85
CA GLY A 258 -0.11 -2.87 -5.00
C GLY A 258 -1.60 -2.72 -4.67
N LEU A 259 -1.97 -3.01 -3.43
CA LEU A 259 -3.34 -2.89 -2.95
C LEU A 259 -3.84 -1.45 -3.10
N ALA A 260 -4.86 -1.25 -3.93
CA ALA A 260 -5.67 -0.03 -3.96
C ALA A 260 -6.83 -0.18 -2.96
N ALA A 261 -6.62 0.19 -1.70
CA ALA A 261 -7.73 0.36 -0.76
C ALA A 261 -8.39 1.73 -1.02
N ARG A 262 -9.54 1.73 -1.72
CA ARG A 262 -10.42 2.92 -1.79
C ARG A 262 -11.38 2.96 -0.61
N ARG A 263 -11.67 4.18 -0.17
CA ARG A 263 -12.55 4.51 0.96
C ARG A 263 -13.96 3.94 0.77
N GLY A 264 -14.31 2.92 1.55
CA GLY A 264 -15.70 2.62 1.89
C GLY A 264 -16.20 3.62 2.93
N ARG A 265 -17.19 4.46 2.57
CA ARG A 265 -17.98 5.18 3.58
C ARG A 265 -18.78 4.14 4.35
N VAL A 266 -18.57 4.03 5.66
CA VAL A 266 -19.44 3.28 6.55
C VAL A 266 -20.84 3.90 6.48
N PRO A 267 -21.90 3.14 6.14
CA PRO A 267 -23.26 3.63 6.31
C PRO A 267 -23.54 3.74 7.81
N ARG A 268 -23.74 4.96 8.31
CA ARG A 268 -24.35 5.14 9.63
C ARG A 268 -25.76 4.56 9.58
N ARG A 269 -25.96 3.37 10.15
CA ARG A 269 -27.29 2.86 10.46
C ARG A 269 -27.88 3.71 11.59
N GLY A 270 -28.77 4.63 11.24
CA GLY A 270 -29.76 5.16 12.16
C GLY A 270 -30.94 4.20 12.21
N GLY A 271 -31.05 3.39 13.26
CA GLY A 271 -32.31 2.79 13.70
C GLY A 271 -32.73 3.48 15.00
N GLY A 272 -34.00 3.83 15.24
CA GLY A 272 -35.17 3.65 14.41
C GLY A 272 -36.43 4.21 15.07
N LEU A 273 -37.57 3.69 14.59
CA LEU A 273 -38.91 3.61 15.20
C LEU A 273 -39.87 4.82 15.08
N ARG A 274 -40.73 4.70 14.05
CA ARG A 274 -42.21 4.65 14.07
C ARG A 274 -43.02 5.70 14.87
N GLY A 275 -43.92 6.38 14.16
CA GLY A 275 -45.18 6.95 14.69
C GLY A 275 -45.90 7.85 13.66
N PRO A 276 -47.21 7.66 13.35
CA PRO A 276 -47.80 8.12 12.07
C PRO A 276 -48.67 9.39 12.14
N GLY A 277 -48.82 10.04 10.98
CA GLY A 277 -50.06 10.70 10.57
C GLY A 277 -50.11 12.23 10.67
N ARG A 278 -50.17 12.94 9.53
CA ARG A 278 -51.44 13.44 8.95
C ARG A 278 -51.19 14.35 7.73
N ARG A 279 -52.03 14.08 6.73
CA ARG A 279 -52.39 14.76 5.48
C ARG A 279 -52.33 16.31 5.46
N GLY A 280 -52.03 16.87 4.27
CA GLY A 280 -52.91 17.85 3.63
C GLY A 280 -52.28 19.06 2.93
N GLY A 281 -52.57 19.23 1.63
CA GLY A 281 -52.57 20.51 0.87
C GLY A 281 -51.34 20.76 -0.03
N ARG A 282 -51.34 20.45 -1.33
CA ARG A 282 -51.84 21.24 -2.49
C ARG A 282 -51.27 22.67 -2.60
N ASP A 283 -50.22 22.83 -3.43
CA ASP A 283 -50.01 23.72 -4.61
C ASP A 283 -50.86 25.00 -4.80
N PRO A 284 -50.51 25.97 -5.71
CA PRO A 284 -49.23 26.24 -6.41
C PRO A 284 -48.89 27.76 -6.63
N ALA A 285 -47.79 28.01 -7.36
CA ALA A 285 -47.52 29.15 -8.28
C ALA A 285 -47.06 30.52 -7.73
N GLY A 286 -46.02 31.09 -8.35
CA GLY A 286 -45.73 32.54 -8.24
C GLY A 286 -44.34 33.04 -8.64
N ARG A 287 -44.15 33.28 -9.95
CA ARG A 287 -43.42 34.41 -10.59
C ARG A 287 -41.95 34.74 -10.26
N ALA A 288 -41.13 34.62 -11.31
CA ALA A 288 -40.28 35.65 -11.96
C ALA A 288 -39.77 36.87 -11.16
N GLY A 289 -38.46 37.11 -11.27
CA GLY A 289 -37.80 38.38 -10.99
C GLY A 289 -36.41 38.44 -11.63
N VAL A 290 -36.35 39.03 -12.82
CA VAL A 290 -35.12 39.49 -13.50
C VAL A 290 -34.75 40.85 -12.90
N VAL A 291 -33.48 41.06 -12.52
CA VAL A 291 -32.85 42.39 -12.53
C VAL A 291 -31.42 42.25 -13.06
N SER A 292 -31.19 42.99 -14.13
CA SER A 292 -29.94 43.31 -14.79
C SER A 292 -29.33 44.59 -14.20
N ASP A 293 -28.01 44.62 -14.04
CA ASP A 293 -27.14 45.79 -14.25
C ASP A 293 -25.71 45.24 -14.33
N GLY A 294 -24.81 45.56 -15.27
CA GLY A 294 -24.60 46.81 -16.01
C GLY A 294 -23.17 47.27 -15.70
N GLY A 295 -22.25 47.24 -16.66
CA GLY A 295 -20.91 47.84 -16.47
C GLY A 295 -19.76 47.23 -17.26
N ARG A 296 -19.63 47.63 -18.54
CA ARG A 296 -18.43 47.42 -19.37
C ARG A 296 -17.33 48.40 -18.94
N GLY A 297 -16.07 47.96 -19.02
CA GLY A 297 -14.91 48.85 -19.02
C GLY A 297 -13.72 48.18 -19.72
N ARG A 298 -13.52 48.50 -20.99
CA ARG A 298 -12.31 48.17 -21.77
C ARG A 298 -11.22 49.18 -21.44
N GLY A 299 -9.96 48.74 -21.44
CA GLY A 299 -8.80 49.63 -21.49
C GLY A 299 -7.54 48.82 -21.80
N ARG A 300 -7.05 48.94 -23.04
CA ARG A 300 -5.76 48.43 -23.50
C ARG A 300 -4.66 49.39 -23.05
N MET A 301 -3.51 48.85 -22.67
CA MET A 301 -2.20 49.14 -23.27
C MET A 301 -1.40 47.84 -23.29
#